data_AF-A0A1H6MK67-F1
#
_entry.id   AF-A0A1H6MK67-F1
#
_cell.length_a   1.000
_cell.length_b   1.000
_cell.length_c   1.000
_cell.angle_alpha   90.00
_cell.angle_beta   90.00
_cell.angle_gamma   90.00
#
_symmetry.space_group_name_H-M   'P 1'
#
loop_
_entity.id
_entity.type
_entity.pdbx_description
1 polymer ?
#
loop_
_entity_poly.entity_id
_entity_poly.type
_entity_poly.pdbx_seq_one_letter_code
_entity_poly.pdbx_strand_id
1 'polypeptide(L)'
;MCIVEFMKFLFPILCGVIGWFANVIWENSKYKREQKTYYWKEKINAGKKATEFYLEYLNLLNLFRLQFKLYKESFIDGESLLILIQQKEIEFYSQKLKQFPHYEYHHINLFYELIEDKNYQTVNENTEILQKINRISQSENVMKNEISELFDKMGNNYEKLYSNVLLQLKKIQKDLEDEVK
;
A
#
# COMPACT_ATOMS: atom_id res chain seq x y z
N MET A 1 10.46 -42.91 -63.34
CA MET A 1 9.15 -42.96 -62.66
C MET A 1 9.27 -42.83 -61.13
N CYS A 2 10.37 -43.27 -60.49
CA CYS A 2 10.54 -43.27 -59.03
C CYS A 2 10.60 -41.90 -58.31
N ILE A 3 11.10 -40.83 -58.95
CA ILE A 3 11.32 -39.54 -58.26
C ILE A 3 9.99 -38.83 -57.94
N VAL A 4 9.01 -38.92 -58.85
CA VAL A 4 7.71 -38.26 -58.72
C VAL A 4 6.86 -38.92 -57.64
N GLU A 5 6.92 -40.24 -57.49
CA GLU A 5 6.22 -40.97 -56.42
C GLU A 5 6.86 -40.71 -55.05
N PHE A 6 8.20 -40.65 -54.97
CA PHE A 6 8.89 -40.35 -53.72
C PHE A 6 8.59 -38.93 -53.21
N MET A 7 8.53 -37.94 -54.11
CA MET A 7 8.14 -36.57 -53.75
C MET A 7 6.70 -36.45 -53.24
N LYS A 8 5.77 -37.30 -53.71
CA LYS A 8 4.37 -37.31 -53.24
C LYS A 8 4.24 -37.73 -51.77
N PHE A 9 5.16 -38.55 -51.26
CA PHE A 9 5.18 -38.94 -49.84
C PHE A 9 5.96 -37.92 -48.97
N LEU A 10 7.03 -37.33 -49.50
CA LEU A 10 7.87 -36.40 -48.77
C LEU A 10 7.21 -35.04 -48.52
N PHE A 11 6.44 -34.54 -49.49
CA PHE A 11 5.76 -33.25 -49.39
C PHE A 11 4.75 -33.16 -48.23
N PRO A 12 3.81 -34.10 -48.05
CA PRO A 12 2.88 -34.07 -46.91
C PRO A 12 3.58 -34.23 -45.55
N ILE A 13 4.68 -34.99 -45.49
CA ILE A 13 5.51 -35.11 -44.27
C ILE A 13 6.16 -33.76 -43.94
N LEU A 14 6.76 -33.10 -44.94
CA LEU A 14 7.35 -31.77 -44.79
C LEU A 14 6.31 -30.72 -44.35
N CYS A 15 5.13 -30.72 -44.97
CA CYS A 15 4.02 -29.85 -44.57
C CYS A 15 3.54 -30.14 -43.14
N GLY A 16 3.49 -31.41 -42.73
CA GLY A 16 3.14 -31.81 -41.37
C GLY A 16 4.17 -31.32 -40.33
N VAL A 17 5.46 -31.44 -40.63
CA VAL A 17 6.55 -30.95 -39.77
C VAL A 17 6.53 -29.42 -39.68
N ILE A 18 6.40 -28.72 -40.81
CA ILE A 18 6.31 -27.25 -40.85
C ILE A 18 5.07 -26.77 -40.08
N GLY A 19 3.93 -27.44 -40.26
CA GLY A 19 2.70 -27.14 -39.54
C GLY A 19 2.84 -27.33 -38.03
N TRP A 20 3.53 -28.38 -37.58
CA TRP A 20 3.82 -28.60 -36.17
C TRP A 20 4.73 -27.51 -35.59
N PHE A 21 5.83 -27.15 -36.28
CA PHE A 21 6.71 -26.05 -35.86
C PHE A 21 5.97 -24.71 -35.79
N ALA A 22 5.12 -24.40 -36.79
CA ALA A 22 4.30 -23.21 -36.78
C ALA A 22 3.32 -23.18 -35.59
N ASN A 23 2.71 -24.33 -35.26
CA ASN A 23 1.81 -24.43 -34.11
C ASN A 23 2.55 -24.22 -32.78
N VAL A 24 3.73 -24.83 -32.59
CA VAL A 24 4.56 -24.63 -31.39
C VAL A 24 4.97 -23.17 -31.20
N ILE A 25 5.35 -22.48 -32.28
CA ILE A 25 5.70 -21.05 -32.24
C ILE A 25 4.47 -20.22 -31.86
N TRP A 26 3.31 -20.53 -32.44
CA TRP A 26 2.07 -19.83 -32.16
C TRP A 26 1.59 -20.03 -30.71
N GLU A 27 1.63 -21.26 -30.21
CA GLU A 27 1.30 -21.59 -28.82
C GLU A 27 2.23 -20.88 -27.82
N ASN A 28 3.54 -20.87 -28.06
CA ASN A 28 4.50 -20.14 -27.23
C ASN A 28 4.23 -18.62 -27.23
N SER A 29 3.88 -18.05 -28.38
CA SER A 29 3.52 -16.64 -28.50
C SER A 29 2.20 -16.33 -27.77
N LYS A 30 1.20 -17.21 -27.88
CA LYS A 30 -0.06 -17.12 -27.15
C LYS A 30 0.18 -17.18 -25.64
N TYR A 31 0.95 -18.15 -25.17
CA TYR A 31 1.28 -18.32 -23.76
C TYR A 31 1.99 -17.10 -23.17
N LYS A 32 2.97 -16.52 -23.89
CA LYS A 32 3.63 -15.26 -23.47
C LYS A 32 2.64 -14.10 -23.36
N ARG A 33 1.69 -13.98 -24.29
CA ARG A 33 0.64 -12.95 -24.23
C ARG A 33 -0.30 -13.16 -23.04
N GLU A 34 -0.67 -14.41 -22.77
CA GLU A 34 -1.51 -14.76 -21.63
C GLU A 34 -0.80 -14.46 -20.31
N GLN A 35 0.45 -14.90 -20.13
CA GLN A 35 1.25 -14.58 -18.94
C GLN A 35 1.34 -13.07 -18.71
N LYS A 36 1.65 -12.30 -19.76
CA LYS A 36 1.67 -10.84 -19.69
C LYS A 36 0.32 -10.30 -19.21
N THR A 37 -0.78 -10.78 -19.78
CA THR A 37 -2.14 -10.38 -19.41
C THR A 37 -2.48 -10.72 -17.94
N TYR A 38 -2.09 -11.90 -17.46
CA TYR A 38 -2.29 -12.28 -16.06
C TYR A 38 -1.47 -11.41 -15.12
N TYR A 39 -0.19 -11.19 -15.42
CA TYR A 39 0.66 -10.30 -14.64
C TYR A 39 0.07 -8.89 -14.54
N TRP A 40 -0.45 -8.35 -15.65
CA TRP A 40 -1.13 -7.05 -15.66
C TRP A 40 -2.37 -7.02 -14.77
N LYS A 41 -3.22 -8.04 -14.85
CA LYS A 41 -4.43 -8.14 -14.01
C LYS A 41 -4.07 -8.17 -12.53
N GLU A 42 -3.05 -8.93 -12.15
CA GLU A 42 -2.58 -8.98 -10.77
C GLU A 42 -1.99 -7.64 -10.33
N LYS A 43 -1.19 -6.96 -11.15
CA LYS A 43 -0.65 -5.61 -10.87
C LYS A 43 -1.77 -4.58 -10.63
N ILE A 44 -2.81 -4.56 -11.46
CA ILE A 44 -3.96 -3.65 -11.31
C ILE A 44 -4.72 -3.97 -10.02
N ASN A 45 -4.95 -5.26 -9.74
CA ASN A 45 -5.63 -5.69 -8.52
C ASN A 45 -4.83 -5.30 -7.27
N ALA A 46 -3.51 -5.48 -7.29
CA ALA A 46 -2.61 -5.03 -6.23
C ALA A 46 -2.68 -3.51 -6.06
N GLY A 47 -2.70 -2.73 -7.15
CA GLY A 47 -2.80 -1.27 -7.10
C GLY A 47 -4.11 -0.77 -6.48
N LYS A 48 -5.23 -1.44 -6.76
CA LYS A 48 -6.53 -1.13 -6.14
C LYS A 48 -6.49 -1.36 -4.62
N LYS A 49 -6.01 -2.54 -4.20
CA LYS A 49 -5.88 -2.88 -2.77
C LYS A 49 -4.90 -1.95 -2.04
N ALA A 50 -3.79 -1.60 -2.69
CA ALA A 50 -2.83 -0.65 -2.17
C ALA A 50 -3.48 0.73 -1.98
N THR A 51 -4.26 1.19 -2.96
CA THR A 51 -5.01 2.45 -2.87
C THR A 51 -5.97 2.46 -1.68
N GLU A 52 -6.75 1.39 -1.51
CA GLU A 52 -7.63 1.22 -0.35
C GLU A 52 -6.84 1.32 0.95
N PHE A 53 -5.77 0.55 1.10
CA PHE A 53 -4.90 0.59 2.28
C PHE A 53 -4.38 2.00 2.57
N TYR A 54 -3.83 2.70 1.58
CA TYR A 54 -3.26 4.03 1.77
C TYR A 54 -4.30 5.08 2.14
N LEU A 55 -5.52 4.99 1.58
CA LEU A 55 -6.61 5.90 1.94
C LEU A 55 -7.07 5.70 3.39
N GLU A 56 -7.24 4.46 3.83
CA GLU A 56 -7.56 4.15 5.23
C GLU A 56 -6.45 4.63 6.18
N TYR A 57 -5.19 4.45 5.78
CA TYR A 57 -4.05 4.92 6.56
C TYR A 57 -3.97 6.46 6.62
N LEU A 58 -4.24 7.17 5.52
CA LEU A 58 -4.33 8.64 5.53
C LEU A 58 -5.41 9.15 6.47
N ASN A 59 -6.57 8.49 6.49
CA ASN A 59 -7.66 8.84 7.42
C ASN A 59 -7.20 8.69 8.87
N LEU A 60 -6.53 7.59 9.21
CA LEU A 60 -5.97 7.38 10.53
C LEU A 60 -4.94 8.46 10.92
N LEU A 61 -3.99 8.80 10.04
CA LEU A 61 -3.00 9.85 10.29
C LEU A 61 -3.66 11.21 10.50
N ASN A 62 -4.70 11.51 9.73
CA ASN A 62 -5.44 12.76 9.86
C ASN A 62 -6.17 12.86 11.21
N LEU A 63 -6.76 11.75 11.68
CA LEU A 63 -7.38 11.69 13.00
C LEU A 63 -6.37 11.90 14.13
N PHE A 64 -5.20 11.26 14.04
CA PHE A 64 -4.12 11.51 15.00
C PHE A 64 -3.71 12.99 15.02
N ARG A 65 -3.50 13.59 13.84
CA ARG A 65 -3.16 15.01 13.74
C ARG A 65 -4.22 15.90 14.39
N LEU A 66 -5.50 15.65 14.11
CA LEU A 66 -6.61 16.40 14.70
C LEU A 66 -6.67 16.23 16.21
N GLN A 67 -6.43 15.01 16.70
CA GLN A 67 -6.38 14.73 18.13
C GLN A 67 -5.28 15.53 18.83
N PHE A 68 -4.06 15.58 18.28
CA PHE A 68 -2.98 16.38 18.87
C PHE A 68 -3.24 17.88 18.80
N LYS A 69 -3.82 18.36 17.70
CA LYS A 69 -4.25 19.76 17.59
C LYS A 69 -5.29 20.10 18.64
N LEU A 70 -6.33 19.27 18.78
CA LEU A 70 -7.36 19.47 19.78
C LEU A 70 -6.82 19.32 21.19
N TYR A 71 -5.91 18.38 21.49
CA TYR A 71 -5.27 18.32 22.81
C TYR A 71 -4.53 19.61 23.15
N LYS A 72 -3.80 20.18 22.18
CA LYS A 72 -3.13 21.48 22.35
C LYS A 72 -4.12 22.61 22.68
N GLU A 73 -5.28 22.61 22.01
CA GLU A 73 -6.33 23.64 22.17
C GLU A 73 -7.19 23.39 23.43
N SER A 74 -7.62 22.16 23.69
CA SER A 74 -8.50 21.75 24.80
C SER A 74 -7.82 21.67 26.15
N PHE A 75 -6.49 21.64 26.21
CA PHE A 75 -5.75 21.90 27.45
C PHE A 75 -6.00 23.31 28.01
N ILE A 76 -6.61 24.20 27.23
CA ILE A 76 -7.02 25.55 27.62
C ILE A 76 -8.43 25.55 28.25
N ASP A 77 -9.36 24.66 27.84
CA ASP A 77 -10.80 24.77 28.19
C ASP A 77 -11.49 23.50 28.76
N GLY A 78 -10.83 22.35 28.84
CA GLY A 78 -11.32 21.22 29.66
C GLY A 78 -12.53 20.44 29.13
N GLU A 79 -12.66 20.21 27.82
CA GLU A 79 -13.73 19.37 27.26
C GLU A 79 -13.29 17.93 26.91
N SER A 80 -13.96 16.95 27.50
CA SER A 80 -13.66 15.51 27.47
C SER A 80 -14.38 14.72 26.36
N LEU A 81 -15.33 15.32 25.63
CA LEU A 81 -16.22 14.62 24.69
C LEU A 81 -15.62 14.43 23.28
N LEU A 82 -14.88 15.42 22.77
CA LEU A 82 -14.20 15.36 21.47
C LEU A 82 -13.07 14.32 21.46
N ILE A 83 -12.31 14.23 22.54
CA ILE A 83 -11.25 13.24 22.73
C ILE A 83 -11.82 11.81 22.69
N LEU A 84 -12.96 11.57 23.35
CA LEU A 84 -13.62 10.26 23.40
C LEU A 84 -14.17 9.81 22.04
N ILE A 85 -14.74 10.73 21.25
CA ILE A 85 -15.24 10.44 19.89
C ILE A 85 -14.08 10.13 18.95
N GLN A 86 -13.02 10.93 18.98
CA GLN A 86 -11.82 10.68 18.16
C GLN A 86 -11.12 9.38 18.52
N GLN A 87 -11.09 9.01 19.80
CA GLN A 87 -10.50 7.73 20.23
C GLN A 87 -11.23 6.53 19.60
N LYS A 88 -12.56 6.56 19.52
CA LYS A 88 -13.35 5.51 18.86
C LYS A 88 -13.08 5.44 17.36
N GLU A 89 -12.95 6.57 16.68
CA GLU A 89 -12.63 6.60 15.25
C GLU A 89 -11.21 6.08 14.97
N ILE A 90 -10.23 6.45 15.80
CA ILE A 90 -8.87 5.92 15.74
C ILE A 90 -8.86 4.40 15.91
N GLU A 91 -9.59 3.88 16.90
CA GLU A 91 -9.73 2.43 17.11
C GLU A 91 -10.36 1.74 15.91
N PHE A 92 -11.40 2.33 15.32
CA PHE A 92 -12.06 1.80 14.13
C PHE A 92 -11.10 1.67 12.94
N TYR A 93 -10.40 2.75 12.57
CA TYR A 93 -9.45 2.71 11.45
C TYR A 93 -8.25 1.81 11.76
N SER A 94 -7.78 1.78 13.01
CA SER A 94 -6.71 0.86 13.45
C SER A 94 -7.14 -0.61 13.29
N GLN A 95 -8.36 -0.96 13.69
CA GLN A 95 -8.90 -2.31 13.52
C GLN A 95 -9.05 -2.67 12.05
N LYS A 96 -9.55 -1.75 11.22
CA LYS A 96 -9.71 -1.96 9.78
C LYS A 96 -8.36 -2.25 9.10
N LEU A 97 -7.29 -1.54 9.47
CA LEU A 97 -5.94 -1.78 8.96
C LEU A 97 -5.33 -3.11 9.46
N LYS A 98 -5.67 -3.54 10.69
CA LYS A 98 -5.28 -4.86 11.22
C LYS A 98 -6.03 -6.02 10.55
N GLN A 99 -7.24 -5.76 10.06
CA GLN A 99 -8.08 -6.75 9.36
C GLN A 99 -7.69 -6.92 7.89
N PHE A 100 -6.79 -6.08 7.35
CA PHE A 100 -6.24 -6.31 6.01
C PHE A 100 -5.53 -7.69 6.00
N PRO A 101 -5.96 -8.64 5.16
CA PRO A 101 -5.42 -9.99 5.17
C PRO A 101 -3.92 -9.99 4.86
N HIS A 102 -3.13 -10.82 5.55
CA HIS A 102 -1.68 -10.97 5.29
C HIS A 102 -1.37 -11.29 3.81
N TYR A 103 -2.23 -12.05 3.14
CA TYR A 103 -2.08 -12.32 1.70
C TYR A 103 -2.10 -11.03 0.87
N GLU A 104 -2.95 -10.06 1.24
CA GLU A 104 -3.06 -8.80 0.52
C GLU A 104 -1.85 -7.90 0.76
N TYR A 105 -1.27 -7.92 1.96
CA TYR A 105 0.02 -7.28 2.24
C TYR A 105 1.13 -7.81 1.32
N HIS A 106 1.27 -9.13 1.23
CA HIS A 106 2.27 -9.74 0.33
C HIS A 106 1.99 -9.41 -1.13
N HIS A 107 0.73 -9.51 -1.55
CA HIS A 107 0.33 -9.23 -2.93
C HIS A 107 0.58 -7.78 -3.32
N ILE A 108 0.30 -6.82 -2.43
CA ILE A 108 0.63 -5.40 -2.64
C ILE A 108 2.15 -5.23 -2.73
N ASN A 109 2.91 -5.78 -1.78
CA ASN A 109 4.37 -5.67 -1.72
C ASN A 109 5.10 -6.26 -2.94
N LEU A 110 4.48 -7.16 -3.71
CA LEU A 110 5.03 -7.61 -5.00
C LEU A 110 5.17 -6.48 -6.03
N PHE A 111 4.33 -5.45 -5.94
CA PHE A 111 4.24 -4.38 -6.94
C PHE A 111 4.47 -2.98 -6.36
N TYR A 112 4.12 -2.76 -5.10
CA TYR A 112 4.17 -1.46 -4.42
C TYR A 112 4.73 -1.63 -3.00
N GLU A 113 5.80 -0.91 -2.69
CA GLU A 113 6.39 -0.90 -1.34
C GLU A 113 5.41 -0.30 -0.33
N LEU A 114 4.93 -1.11 0.61
CA LEU A 114 4.22 -0.61 1.79
C LEU A 114 5.16 0.19 2.70
N ILE A 115 4.54 0.89 3.64
CA ILE A 115 5.14 1.94 4.47
C ILE A 115 6.27 1.42 5.40
N GLU A 116 6.41 0.12 5.53
CA GLU A 116 7.17 -0.55 6.59
C GLU A 116 8.63 -0.09 6.68
N ASP A 117 9.35 0.09 5.57
CA ASP A 117 10.80 0.38 5.64
C ASP A 117 11.17 1.87 5.74
N LYS A 118 10.48 2.75 5.00
CA LYS A 118 10.88 4.18 4.92
C LYS A 118 10.35 5.03 6.07
N ASN A 119 9.30 4.59 6.74
CA ASN A 119 8.65 5.35 7.80
C ASN A 119 8.86 4.75 9.20
N TYR A 120 9.57 3.61 9.30
CA TYR A 120 9.86 2.91 10.55
C TYR A 120 10.43 3.83 11.63
N GLN A 121 11.40 4.67 11.27
CA GLN A 121 12.01 5.61 12.20
C GLN A 121 10.98 6.60 12.77
N THR A 122 10.12 7.16 11.93
CA THR A 122 9.08 8.12 12.36
C THR A 122 8.01 7.46 13.23
N VAL A 123 7.69 6.19 12.97
CA VAL A 123 6.78 5.39 13.82
C VAL A 123 7.41 5.09 15.19
N ASN A 124 8.69 4.71 15.22
CA ASN A 124 9.42 4.51 16.47
C ASN A 124 9.52 5.79 17.29
N GLU A 125 9.85 6.92 16.65
CA GLU A 125 9.88 8.22 17.31
C GLU A 125 8.51 8.57 17.91
N ASN A 126 7.41 8.32 17.19
CA ASN A 126 6.05 8.53 17.75
C ASN A 126 5.77 7.63 18.95
N THR A 127 6.22 6.37 18.91
CA THR A 127 6.09 5.43 20.03
C THR A 127 6.85 5.93 21.27
N GLU A 128 8.07 6.44 21.08
CA GLU A 128 8.86 7.03 22.16
C GLU A 128 8.20 8.29 22.74
N ILE A 129 7.63 9.15 21.90
CA ILE A 129 6.91 10.35 22.34
C ILE A 129 5.68 9.95 23.17
N LEU A 130 4.90 8.94 22.74
CA LEU A 130 3.76 8.42 23.51
C LEU A 130 4.18 7.87 24.87
N GLN A 131 5.28 7.12 24.93
CA GLN A 131 5.83 6.63 26.20
C GLN A 131 6.26 7.77 27.13
N LYS A 132 6.87 8.83 26.59
CA LYS A 132 7.23 10.03 27.37
C LYS A 132 6.00 10.74 27.91
N ILE A 133 4.97 10.94 27.09
CA ILE A 133 3.71 11.56 27.52
C ILE A 133 3.06 10.74 28.65
N ASN A 134 3.00 9.42 28.51
CA ASN A 134 2.47 8.54 29.55
C ASN A 134 3.24 8.66 30.86
N ARG A 135 4.58 8.69 30.81
CA ARG A 135 5.41 8.88 32.02
C ARG A 135 5.15 10.23 32.70
N ILE A 136 5.03 11.31 31.92
CA ILE A 136 4.76 12.64 32.47
C ILE A 136 3.35 12.69 33.08
N SER A 137 2.35 12.06 32.45
CA SER A 137 0.98 12.00 32.97
C SER A 137 0.84 11.25 34.30
N GLN A 138 1.77 10.34 34.60
CA GLN A 138 1.83 9.58 35.85
C GLN A 138 2.64 10.30 36.94
N SER A 139 3.31 11.40 36.60
CA SER A 139 4.08 12.21 37.55
C SER A 139 3.19 13.27 38.21
N GLU A 140 3.41 13.54 39.50
CA GLU A 140 2.65 14.55 40.26
C GLU A 140 2.89 15.99 39.75
N ASN A 141 3.93 16.21 38.94
CA ASN A 141 4.33 17.51 38.41
C ASN A 141 4.24 17.53 36.88
N VAL A 142 3.04 17.81 36.37
CA VAL A 142 2.80 17.89 34.93
C VAL A 142 3.50 19.11 34.34
N MET A 143 4.64 18.89 33.67
CA MET A 143 5.36 19.93 32.94
C MET A 143 4.66 20.25 31.60
N LYS A 144 3.70 21.19 31.66
CA LYS A 144 2.83 21.59 30.53
C LYS A 144 3.60 21.92 29.25
N ASN A 145 4.74 22.62 29.35
CA ASN A 145 5.55 23.00 28.18
C ASN A 145 6.20 21.79 27.50
N GLU A 146 6.70 20.83 28.29
CA GLU A 146 7.34 19.61 27.76
C GLU A 146 6.32 18.74 27.01
N ILE A 147 5.10 18.62 27.52
CA ILE A 147 4.01 17.91 26.84
C ILE A 147 3.62 18.60 25.52
N SER A 148 3.55 19.93 25.52
CA SER A 148 3.23 20.68 24.29
C SER A 148 4.26 20.46 23.20
N GLU A 149 5.56 20.49 23.53
CA GLU A 149 6.64 20.23 22.57
C GLU A 149 6.59 18.80 22.02
N LEU A 150 6.26 17.82 22.87
CA LEU A 150 6.07 16.43 22.47
C LEU A 150 4.90 16.25 21.50
N PHE A 151 3.77 16.93 21.73
CA PHE A 151 2.64 16.91 20.80
C PHE A 151 2.94 17.61 19.47
N ASP A 152 3.65 18.75 19.49
CA ASP A 152 4.08 19.43 18.26
C ASP A 152 5.01 18.53 17.43
N LYS A 153 5.94 17.84 18.08
CA LYS A 153 6.81 16.87 17.42
C LYS A 153 6.02 15.70 16.81
N MET A 154 5.03 15.18 17.54
CA MET A 154 4.19 14.10 17.01
C MET A 154 3.36 14.57 15.82
N GLY A 155 2.77 15.77 15.87
CA GLY A 155 2.05 16.38 14.75
C GLY A 155 2.92 16.51 13.49
N ASN A 156 4.16 16.99 13.63
CA ASN A 156 5.12 17.08 12.52
C ASN A 156 5.46 15.70 11.93
N ASN A 157 5.61 14.69 12.79
CA ASN A 157 5.84 13.32 12.36
C ASN A 157 4.65 12.79 11.55
N TYR A 158 3.42 13.03 12.00
CA TYR A 158 2.21 12.64 11.25
C TYR A 158 2.09 13.37 9.91
N GLU A 159 2.47 14.65 9.81
CA GLU A 159 2.54 15.38 8.54
C GLU A 159 3.54 14.78 7.55
N LYS A 160 4.72 14.37 8.06
CA LYS A 160 5.74 13.69 7.24
C LYS A 160 5.21 12.35 6.73
N LEU A 161 4.58 11.56 7.60
CA LEU A 161 3.95 10.29 7.21
C LEU A 161 2.85 10.52 6.16
N TYR A 162 1.98 11.51 6.38
CA TYR A 162 0.90 11.87 5.48
C TYR A 162 1.42 12.23 4.08
N SER A 163 2.45 13.08 4.02
CA SER A 163 3.11 13.47 2.77
C SER A 163 3.72 12.28 2.03
N ASN A 164 4.41 11.39 2.75
CA ASN A 164 5.01 10.19 2.17
C ASN A 164 3.94 9.25 1.59
N VAL A 165 2.82 9.10 2.29
CA VAL A 165 1.72 8.25 1.85
C VAL A 165 1.03 8.82 0.63
N LEU A 166 0.81 10.13 0.59
CA LEU A 166 0.27 10.79 -0.60
C LEU A 166 1.15 10.59 -1.84
N LEU A 167 2.47 10.61 -1.68
CA LEU A 167 3.41 10.33 -2.78
C LEU A 167 3.26 8.91 -3.31
N GLN A 168 3.12 7.91 -2.43
CA GLN A 168 2.88 6.52 -2.85
C GLN A 168 1.53 6.36 -3.55
N LEU A 169 0.48 6.99 -3.02
CA LEU A 169 -0.84 6.98 -3.63
C LEU A 169 -0.81 7.58 -5.04
N LYS A 170 -0.13 8.71 -5.24
CA LYS A 170 0.04 9.33 -6.57
C LYS A 170 0.78 8.42 -7.55
N LYS A 171 1.80 7.70 -7.08
CA LYS A 171 2.53 6.74 -7.91
C LYS A 171 1.60 5.62 -8.39
N ILE A 172 0.80 5.05 -7.49
CA ILE A 172 -0.17 4.01 -7.83
C ILE A 172 -1.25 4.53 -8.78
N GLN A 173 -1.78 5.72 -8.52
CA GLN A 173 -2.77 6.35 -9.41
C GLN A 173 -2.21 6.54 -10.81
N LYS A 174 -0.98 7.06 -10.94
CA LYS A 174 -0.32 7.23 -12.23
C LYS A 174 -0.14 5.89 -12.94
N ASP A 175 0.36 4.88 -12.23
CA ASP A 175 0.53 3.54 -12.80
C ASP A 175 -0.82 3.01 -13.30
N LEU A 176 -1.90 3.14 -12.52
CA LEU A 176 -3.25 2.73 -12.93
C LEU A 176 -3.82 3.54 -14.11
N GLU A 177 -3.56 4.84 -14.19
CA GLU A 177 -3.99 5.71 -15.31
C GLU A 177 -3.27 5.36 -16.62
N ASP A 178 -1.97 5.10 -16.53
CA ASP A 178 -1.15 4.68 -17.67
C ASP A 178 -1.57 3.28 -18.17
N GLU A 179 -2.14 2.42 -17.31
CA GLU A 179 -2.69 1.11 -17.70
C GLU A 179 -4.09 1.15 -18.34
N VAL A 180 -4.85 2.25 -18.20
CA VAL A 180 -6.24 2.39 -18.71
C VAL A 180 -6.28 3.05 -20.11
N LYS A 181 -5.17 3.64 -20.57
CA LYS A 181 -5.02 4.22 -21.91
C LYS A 181 -4.50 3.20 -22.93
#